data_AF-A0A6C0H221-F1
#
_entry.id   AF-A0A6C0H221-F1
#
_cell.length_a   1.000
_cell.length_b   1.000
_cell.length_c   1.000
_cell.angle_alpha   90.00
_cell.angle_beta   90.00
_cell.angle_gamma   90.00
#
_symmetry.space_group_name_H-M   'P 1'
#
loop_
_entity.id
_entity.type
_entity.pdbx_description
1 polymer ?
#
loop_
_entity_poly.entity_id
_entity_poly.type
_entity_poly.pdbx_seq_one_letter_code
_entity_poly.pdbx_strand_id
1 'polypeptide(L)'
;MTDPMQSQIDDILNQNKVDDLKRFLAKRQCLNKTNVCLNYMFHFIQSAGIFTTTLAAGYNIKELVWGGIALNIVASLINIFEQTNNTLSKRLMKDIVAIKQGKYVDEGLAVEADKNQAEKNAENAQSSKVPVEPEADAKPNNLSVPLLDSSV
;
A
#
# COMPACT_ATOMS: atom_id res chain seq x y z
N MET A 1 -50.66 -3.53 23.15
CA MET A 1 -49.94 -4.30 24.18
C MET A 1 -48.90 -5.10 23.44
N THR A 2 -47.63 -4.67 23.48
CA THR A 2 -46.51 -5.48 23.02
C THR A 2 -46.30 -6.61 24.01
N ASP A 3 -46.14 -7.84 23.52
CA ASP A 3 -45.88 -9.00 24.38
C ASP A 3 -44.59 -8.75 25.18
N PRO A 4 -44.54 -9.11 26.47
CA PRO A 4 -43.37 -8.88 27.32
C PRO A 4 -42.08 -9.52 26.76
N MET A 5 -42.24 -10.59 25.97
CA MET A 5 -41.16 -11.24 25.23
C MET A 5 -40.57 -10.35 24.13
N GLN A 6 -41.41 -9.63 23.36
CA GLN A 6 -40.91 -8.73 22.30
C GLN A 6 -40.13 -7.56 22.89
N SER A 7 -40.61 -6.99 24.00
CA SER A 7 -39.90 -5.91 24.70
C SER A 7 -38.50 -6.34 25.16
N GLN A 8 -38.36 -7.55 25.70
CA GLN A 8 -37.05 -8.07 26.13
C GLN A 8 -36.11 -8.33 24.95
N ILE A 9 -36.62 -8.85 23.82
CA ILE A 9 -35.84 -9.07 22.60
C ILE A 9 -35.35 -7.73 22.04
N ASP A 10 -36.21 -6.72 22.00
CA ASP A 10 -35.87 -5.38 21.52
C ASP A 10 -34.79 -4.73 22.39
N ASP A 11 -34.89 -4.88 23.71
CA ASP A 11 -33.88 -4.37 24.65
C ASP A 11 -32.52 -5.05 24.44
N ILE A 12 -32.48 -6.38 24.26
CA ILE A 12 -31.25 -7.12 23.98
C ILE A 12 -30.61 -6.67 22.66
N LEU A 13 -31.41 -6.54 21.59
CA LEU A 13 -30.93 -6.07 20.28
C LEU A 13 -30.41 -4.64 20.33
N ASN A 14 -31.11 -3.76 21.05
CA ASN A 14 -30.68 -2.37 21.21
C ASN A 14 -29.39 -2.28 22.02
N GLN A 15 -29.25 -3.06 23.09
CA GLN A 15 -28.01 -3.12 23.86
C GLN A 15 -26.84 -3.64 23.02
N ASN A 16 -27.03 -4.71 22.25
CA ASN A 16 -26.01 -5.23 21.33
C ASN A 16 -25.57 -4.18 20.30
N LYS A 17 -26.50 -3.43 19.70
CA LYS A 17 -26.17 -2.34 18.75
C LYS A 17 -25.31 -1.25 19.40
N VAL A 18 -25.59 -0.88 20.65
CA VAL A 18 -24.83 0.12 21.39
C VAL A 18 -23.41 -0.39 21.70
N ASP A 19 -23.28 -1.65 22.08
CA ASP A 19 -21.99 -2.24 22.40
C ASP A 19 -21.12 -2.46 21.14
N ASP A 20 -21.73 -2.88 20.03
CA ASP A 20 -21.06 -2.93 18.72
C ASP A 20 -20.59 -1.55 18.26
N LEU A 21 -21.43 -0.51 18.42
CA LEU A 21 -21.05 0.85 18.09
C LEU A 21 -19.80 1.31 18.86
N LYS A 22 -19.75 1.06 20.17
CA LYS A 22 -18.57 1.37 21.00
C LYS A 22 -17.34 0.60 20.52
N ARG A 23 -17.50 -0.70 20.24
CA ARG A 23 -16.41 -1.57 19.76
C ARG A 23 -15.88 -1.12 18.41
N PHE A 24 -16.75 -0.76 17.47
CA PHE A 24 -16.36 -0.28 16.15
C PHE A 24 -15.64 1.07 16.21
N LEU A 25 -16.12 2.00 17.05
CA LEU A 25 -15.44 3.28 17.26
C LEU A 25 -14.04 3.10 17.84
N ALA A 26 -13.90 2.27 18.89
CA ALA A 26 -12.61 1.98 19.50
C ALA A 26 -11.65 1.30 18.50
N LYS A 27 -12.15 0.31 17.75
CA LYS A 27 -11.37 -0.38 16.72
C LYS A 27 -10.93 0.58 15.62
N ARG A 28 -11.81 1.49 15.16
CA ARG A 28 -11.47 2.49 14.13
C ARG A 28 -10.40 3.47 14.60
N GLN A 29 -10.44 3.92 15.85
CA GLN A 29 -9.39 4.76 16.43
C GLN A 29 -8.04 4.04 16.47
N CYS A 30 -8.02 2.77 16.89
CA CYS A 30 -6.82 1.94 16.88
C CYS A 30 -6.27 1.78 15.47
N LEU A 31 -7.12 1.42 14.50
CA LEU A 31 -6.74 1.29 13.10
C LEU A 31 -6.15 2.58 12.54
N ASN A 32 -6.72 3.74 12.85
CA ASN A 32 -6.23 5.02 12.38
C ASN A 32 -4.82 5.33 12.92
N LYS A 33 -4.57 5.07 14.21
CA LYS A 33 -3.24 5.22 14.82
C LYS A 33 -2.22 4.28 14.17
N THR A 34 -2.60 3.02 13.97
CA THR A 34 -1.74 2.02 13.32
C THR A 34 -1.47 2.38 11.87
N ASN A 35 -2.45 2.97 11.15
CA ASN A 35 -2.26 3.36 9.75
C ASN A 35 -1.18 4.43 9.60
N VAL A 36 -1.21 5.46 10.45
CA VAL A 36 -0.16 6.48 10.49
C VAL A 36 1.22 5.86 10.77
N CYS A 37 1.29 4.93 11.74
CA CYS A 37 2.53 4.23 12.06
C CYS A 37 3.07 3.41 10.88
N LEU A 38 2.21 2.61 10.22
CA LEU A 38 2.59 1.79 9.07
C LEU A 38 3.04 2.65 7.90
N ASN A 39 2.40 3.77 7.65
CA ASN A 39 2.78 4.68 6.58
C ASN A 39 4.19 5.26 6.79
N TYR A 40 4.51 5.69 8.02
CA TYR A 40 5.87 6.14 8.36
C TYR A 40 6.90 5.01 8.24
N MET A 41 6.58 3.80 8.72
CA MET A 41 7.46 2.64 8.58
C MET A 41 7.71 2.25 7.12
N PHE A 42 6.68 2.31 6.28
CA PHE A 42 6.78 2.03 4.85
C PHE A 42 7.82 2.93 4.20
N HIS A 43 7.66 4.26 4.33
CA HIS A 43 8.57 5.21 3.71
C HIS A 43 9.98 5.13 4.27
N PHE A 44 10.13 4.86 5.56
CA PHE A 44 11.44 4.67 6.18
C PHE A 44 12.18 3.47 5.59
N ILE A 45 11.52 2.31 5.54
CA ILE A 45 12.12 1.07 5.03
C ILE A 45 12.36 1.16 3.53
N GLN A 46 11.43 1.74 2.76
CA GLN A 46 11.62 1.96 1.33
C GLN A 46 12.83 2.85 1.05
N SER A 47 12.95 3.96 1.79
CA SER A 47 14.08 4.89 1.63
C SER A 47 15.40 4.25 2.03
N ALA A 48 15.42 3.46 3.11
CA ALA A 48 16.59 2.69 3.52
C ALA A 48 16.99 1.63 2.47
N GLY A 49 16.02 0.99 1.81
CA GLY A 49 16.25 0.00 0.76
C GLY A 49 16.88 0.62 -0.49
N ILE A 50 16.32 1.75 -0.95
CA ILE A 50 16.89 2.52 -2.06
C ILE A 50 18.30 2.99 -1.71
N PHE A 51 18.50 3.61 -0.54
CA PHE A 51 19.82 4.08 -0.10
C PHE A 51 20.86 2.95 -0.06
N THR A 52 20.49 1.79 0.50
CA THR A 52 21.38 0.62 0.57
C THR A 52 21.76 0.13 -0.82
N THR A 53 20.80 0.06 -1.74
CA THR A 53 21.02 -0.36 -3.12
C THR A 53 21.95 0.60 -3.86
N THR A 54 21.73 1.91 -3.72
CA THR A 54 22.56 2.94 -4.34
C THR A 54 23.99 2.91 -3.82
N LEU A 55 24.17 2.77 -2.49
CA LEU A 55 25.50 2.65 -1.88
C LEU A 55 26.23 1.40 -2.38
N ALA A 56 25.54 0.26 -2.38
CA ALA A 56 26.09 -1.01 -2.84
C ALA A 56 26.54 -0.98 -4.31
N ALA A 57 25.73 -0.37 -5.17
CA ALA A 57 26.06 -0.18 -6.58
C ALA A 57 27.30 0.72 -6.76
N GLY A 58 27.39 1.82 -5.98
CA GLY A 58 28.54 2.73 -6.02
C GLY A 58 29.87 2.08 -5.62
N TYR A 59 29.85 1.13 -4.68
CA TYR A 59 31.04 0.39 -4.24
C TYR A 59 31.22 -0.98 -4.92
N ASN A 60 30.40 -1.32 -5.93
CA ASN A 60 30.41 -2.62 -6.62
C ASN A 60 30.25 -3.86 -5.69
N ILE A 61 29.56 -3.70 -4.57
CA ILE A 61 29.30 -4.80 -3.61
C ILE A 61 27.99 -5.49 -3.96
N LYS A 62 28.07 -6.52 -4.81
CA LYS A 62 26.90 -7.23 -5.36
C LYS A 62 25.97 -7.82 -4.30
N GLU A 63 26.50 -8.32 -3.19
CA GLU A 63 25.66 -8.90 -2.12
C GLU A 63 24.79 -7.86 -1.42
N LEU A 64 25.30 -6.64 -1.26
CA LEU A 64 24.58 -5.57 -0.57
C LEU A 64 23.44 -4.99 -1.43
N VAL A 65 23.54 -5.10 -2.77
CA VAL A 65 22.45 -4.76 -3.71
C VAL A 65 21.22 -5.63 -3.44
N TRP A 66 21.42 -6.94 -3.25
CA TRP A 66 20.32 -7.86 -2.93
C TRP A 66 19.69 -7.55 -1.56
N GLY A 67 20.49 -7.09 -0.59
CA GLY A 67 19.98 -6.61 0.69
C GLY A 67 19.04 -5.41 0.56
N GLY A 68 19.40 -4.43 -0.28
CA GLY A 68 18.55 -3.27 -0.56
C GLY A 68 17.25 -3.63 -1.28
N ILE A 69 17.30 -4.56 -2.24
CA ILE A 69 16.11 -5.10 -2.91
C ILE A 69 15.20 -5.82 -1.91
N ALA A 70 15.75 -6.65 -1.02
CA ALA A 70 14.98 -7.34 0.01
C ALA A 70 14.26 -6.36 0.94
N LEU A 71 14.91 -5.25 1.32
CA LEU A 71 14.29 -4.20 2.12
C LEU A 71 13.06 -3.57 1.43
N ASN A 72 13.14 -3.34 0.12
CA ASN A 72 12.01 -2.80 -0.66
C ASN A 72 10.83 -3.79 -0.75
N ILE A 73 11.10 -5.10 -0.75
CA ILE A 73 10.03 -6.11 -0.65
C ILE A 73 9.35 -6.03 0.71
N VAL A 74 10.10 -5.85 1.80
CA VAL A 74 9.53 -5.65 3.15
C VAL A 74 8.68 -4.39 3.21
N ALA A 75 9.14 -3.28 2.60
CA ALA A 75 8.33 -2.07 2.49
C ALA A 75 7.00 -2.34 1.76
N SER A 76 7.04 -3.12 0.67
CA SER A 76 5.84 -3.48 -0.08
C SER A 76 4.84 -4.28 0.76
N LEU A 77 5.31 -5.19 1.62
CA LEU A 77 4.44 -5.92 2.56
C LEU A 77 3.78 -4.97 3.57
N ILE A 78 4.52 -4.01 4.12
CA ILE A 78 3.97 -3.01 5.05
C ILE A 78 2.87 -2.19 4.37
N ASN A 79 3.08 -1.81 3.12
CA ASN A 79 2.07 -1.11 2.33
C ASN A 79 0.78 -1.95 2.14
N ILE A 80 0.89 -3.27 1.95
CA ILE A 80 -0.28 -4.17 1.89
C ILE A 80 -1.04 -4.18 3.22
N PHE A 81 -0.34 -4.16 4.36
CA PHE A 81 -0.98 -4.07 5.68
C PHE A 81 -1.68 -2.72 5.91
N GLU A 82 -1.07 -1.62 5.45
CA GLU A 82 -1.66 -0.27 5.46
C GLU A 82 -2.97 -0.24 4.66
N GLN A 83 -2.96 -0.78 3.44
CA GLN A 83 -4.15 -0.91 2.60
C GLN A 83 -5.24 -1.77 3.23
N THR A 84 -4.87 -2.91 3.84
CA THR A 84 -5.81 -3.79 4.54
C THR A 84 -6.48 -3.08 5.71
N ASN A 85 -5.69 -2.34 6.50
CA ASN A 85 -6.21 -1.55 7.61
C ASN A 85 -7.15 -0.44 7.14
N ASN A 86 -6.81 0.25 6.03
CA ASN A 86 -7.68 1.25 5.43
C ASN A 86 -9.02 0.67 4.96
N THR A 87 -9.00 -0.50 4.32
CA THR A 87 -10.22 -1.20 3.90
C THR A 87 -11.09 -1.57 5.10
N LEU A 88 -10.49 -2.12 6.16
CA LEU A 88 -11.21 -2.46 7.39
C LEU A 88 -11.78 -1.21 8.09
N SER A 89 -11.04 -0.10 8.10
CA SER A 89 -11.51 1.19 8.65
C SER A 89 -12.73 1.74 7.90
N LYS A 90 -12.73 1.65 6.56
CA LYS A 90 -13.88 2.05 5.73
C LYS A 90 -15.09 1.17 5.97
N ARG A 91 -14.91 -0.14 6.13
CA ARG A 91 -16.00 -1.07 6.45
C ARG A 91 -16.63 -0.72 7.80
N LEU A 92 -15.82 -0.56 8.85
CA LEU A 92 -16.30 -0.15 10.17
C LEU A 92 -17.09 1.16 10.11
N MET A 93 -16.68 2.11 9.25
CA MET A 93 -17.43 3.34 9.04
C MET A 93 -18.80 3.10 8.39
N LYS A 94 -18.89 2.20 7.41
CA LYS A 94 -20.18 1.80 6.82
C LYS A 94 -21.10 1.18 7.87
N ASP A 95 -20.56 0.30 8.73
CA ASP A 95 -21.32 -0.37 9.79
C ASP A 95 -21.85 0.65 10.82
N ILE A 96 -21.02 1.61 11.24
CA ILE A 96 -21.42 2.73 12.11
C ILE A 96 -22.56 3.55 11.48
N VAL A 97 -22.47 3.85 10.18
CA VAL A 97 -23.52 4.58 9.46
C VAL A 97 -24.80 3.75 9.36
N ALA A 98 -24.70 2.44 9.15
CA ALA A 98 -25.85 1.53 9.13
C ALA A 98 -26.55 1.47 10.49
N ILE A 99 -25.79 1.46 11.61
CA ILE A 99 -26.34 1.53 12.96
C ILE A 99 -27.12 2.84 13.14
N LYS A 100 -26.53 3.98 12.74
CA LYS A 100 -27.19 5.29 12.80
C LYS A 100 -28.49 5.34 11.98
N GLN A 101 -28.55 4.64 10.86
CA GLN A 101 -29.71 4.60 9.97
C GLN A 101 -30.74 3.52 10.36
N GLY A 102 -30.49 2.72 11.40
CA GLY A 102 -31.36 1.61 11.80
C GLY A 102 -31.34 0.41 10.85
N LYS A 103 -30.41 0.37 9.89
CA LYS A 103 -30.27 -0.68 8.86
C LYS A 103 -29.17 -1.70 9.17
N TYR A 104 -28.58 -1.62 10.36
CA TYR A 104 -27.50 -2.52 10.76
C TYR A 104 -28.01 -3.95 10.93
N VAL A 105 -27.38 -4.85 10.18
CA VAL A 105 -27.49 -6.29 10.32
C VAL A 105 -26.08 -6.77 10.71
N ASP A 106 -25.99 -7.57 11.77
CA ASP A 106 -24.72 -8.16 12.20
C ASP A 106 -24.29 -9.24 11.22
N GLU A 107 -23.69 -8.80 10.12
CA GLU A 107 -22.99 -9.66 9.18
C GLU A 107 -21.56 -9.82 9.69
N GLY A 108 -21.36 -10.80 10.58
CA GLY A 108 -20.08 -11.08 11.22
C GLY A 108 -18.92 -10.98 10.23
N LEU A 109 -17.87 -10.23 10.61
CA LEU A 109 -16.68 -9.81 9.84
C LEU A 109 -16.26 -10.75 8.67
N ALA A 110 -17.03 -10.79 7.59
CA ALA A 110 -16.72 -11.55 6.39
C ALA A 110 -15.79 -10.68 5.55
N VAL A 111 -14.47 -10.81 5.73
CA VAL A 111 -13.45 -10.04 4.99
C VAL A 111 -13.62 -10.29 3.50
N GLU A 112 -14.38 -9.45 2.81
CA GLU A 112 -14.45 -9.44 1.36
C GLU A 112 -13.26 -8.64 0.84
N ALA A 113 -12.39 -9.32 0.08
CA ALA A 113 -11.28 -8.69 -0.61
C ALA A 113 -11.83 -7.75 -1.69
N ASP A 114 -11.66 -6.45 -1.50
CA ASP A 114 -12.09 -5.42 -2.45
C ASP A 114 -11.27 -5.58 -3.75
N LYS A 115 -11.92 -6.04 -4.83
CA LYS A 115 -11.30 -6.40 -6.12
C LYS A 115 -10.65 -5.21 -6.87
N ASN A 116 -10.80 -3.99 -6.35
CA ASN A 116 -10.31 -2.75 -6.98
C ASN A 116 -8.83 -2.41 -6.70
N GLN A 117 -8.09 -3.21 -5.92
CA GLN A 117 -6.67 -2.94 -5.59
C GLN A 117 -5.66 -3.48 -6.61
N ALA A 118 -6.08 -4.30 -7.58
CA ALA A 118 -5.18 -4.84 -8.61
C ALA A 118 -4.65 -3.74 -9.56
N GLU A 119 -5.42 -2.67 -9.79
CA GLU A 119 -5.07 -1.64 -10.78
C GLU A 119 -4.10 -0.58 -10.23
N LYS A 120 -4.15 -0.25 -8.93
CA LYS A 120 -3.26 0.77 -8.32
C LYS A 120 -1.85 0.28 -8.04
N ASN A 121 -1.65 -1.02 -7.88
CA ASN A 121 -0.32 -1.62 -7.70
C ASN A 121 0.47 -1.67 -9.02
N ALA A 122 -0.20 -1.55 -10.18
CA ALA A 122 0.46 -1.47 -11.48
C ALA A 122 1.08 -0.08 -11.75
N GLU A 123 0.42 1.01 -11.35
CA GLU A 123 0.95 2.37 -11.59
C GLU A 123 2.20 2.68 -10.76
N ASN A 124 2.28 2.19 -9.52
CA ASN A 124 3.45 2.44 -8.66
C ASN A 124 4.65 1.53 -8.99
N ALA A 125 4.45 0.46 -9.77
CA ALA A 125 5.52 -0.36 -10.35
C ALA A 125 6.14 0.28 -11.61
N GLN A 126 5.49 1.31 -12.18
CA GLN A 126 5.83 1.84 -13.50
C GLN A 126 6.64 3.15 -13.45
N SER A 127 6.82 3.77 -12.27
CA SER A 127 7.72 4.93 -12.06
C SER A 127 9.17 4.52 -11.79
N SER A 128 9.64 3.45 -12.44
CA SER A 128 11.07 3.06 -12.47
C SER A 128 11.48 2.48 -13.83
N LYS A 129 10.81 2.90 -14.92
CA LYS A 129 11.39 2.79 -16.27
C LYS A 129 12.26 4.01 -16.53
N VAL A 130 13.55 3.92 -16.19
CA VAL A 130 14.57 4.68 -16.91
C VAL A 130 14.54 4.18 -18.36
N PRO A 131 14.39 5.04 -19.38
CA PRO A 131 14.51 4.60 -20.77
C PRO A 131 15.95 4.16 -21.02
N VAL A 132 16.16 2.85 -21.22
CA VAL A 132 17.36 2.35 -21.88
C VAL A 132 17.04 2.39 -23.37
N GLU A 133 17.54 3.41 -24.04
CA GLU A 133 17.60 3.46 -25.51
C GLU A 133 18.51 2.31 -25.98
N PRO A 134 18.05 1.44 -26.91
CA PRO A 134 18.91 0.40 -27.46
C PRO A 134 19.87 1.01 -28.48
N GLU A 135 21.17 1.06 -28.15
CA GLU A 135 22.23 1.27 -29.14
C GLU A 135 22.16 0.15 -30.19
N ALA A 136 21.90 0.54 -31.44
CA ALA A 136 21.88 -0.33 -32.59
C ALA A 136 23.29 -0.48 -33.20
N ASP A 137 23.72 -1.74 -33.29
CA ASP A 137 24.60 -2.38 -34.28
C ASP A 137 25.75 -1.60 -34.96
N ALA A 138 26.94 -2.16 -34.81
CA ALA A 138 28.14 -1.87 -35.58
C ALA A 138 28.05 -2.33 -37.05
N LYS A 139 28.46 -1.45 -38.00
CA LYS A 139 29.42 -1.79 -39.08
C LYS A 139 29.97 -0.53 -39.78
N PRO A 140 31.21 -0.60 -40.34
CA PRO A 140 32.05 0.54 -40.66
C PRO A 140 31.80 1.06 -42.06
N ASN A 141 31.80 2.37 -42.26
CA ASN A 141 31.88 2.96 -43.59
C ASN A 141 32.80 4.18 -43.61
N ASN A 142 33.73 4.12 -44.57
CA ASN A 142 34.67 5.13 -45.02
C ASN A 142 34.26 6.58 -44.71
N LEU A 143 35.11 7.29 -43.98
CA LEU A 143 35.17 8.75 -44.08
C LEU A 143 36.63 9.18 -44.26
N SER A 144 36.92 9.53 -45.51
CA SER A 144 38.18 10.10 -45.97
C SER A 144 38.56 11.31 -45.12
N VAL A 145 39.75 11.28 -44.54
CA VAL A 145 40.36 12.43 -43.86
C VAL A 145 40.80 13.44 -44.93
N PRO A 146 40.37 14.71 -44.90
CA PRO A 146 41.08 15.76 -45.59
C PRO A 146 42.21 16.27 -44.69
N LEU A 147 43.45 16.10 -45.16
CA LEU A 147 44.62 16.82 -44.64
C LEU A 147 44.33 18.33 -44.73
N LEU A 148 44.35 19.01 -43.58
CA LEU A 148 44.53 20.45 -43.52
C LEU A 148 45.96 20.74 -43.06
N ASP A 149 46.68 21.29 -44.03
CA ASP A 149 47.93 22.03 -44.03
C ASP A 149 48.19 22.84 -42.75
N SER A 150 49.34 22.60 -42.11
CA SER A 150 49.93 23.56 -41.17
C SER A 150 51.32 23.94 -41.68
N SER A 151 51.33 25.02 -42.44
CA SER A 151 52.50 25.85 -42.67
C SER A 151 52.98 26.42 -41.34
N VAL A 152 54.22 26.06 -40.94
CA VAL A 152 55.31 26.88 -40.34
C VAL A 152 56.35 25.92 -39.78
#